data_AF-A0A9P7ZPU1-F1
#
_entry.id   AF-A0A9P7ZPU1-F1
#
_cell.length_a   1.000
_cell.length_b   1.000
_cell.length_c   1.000
_cell.angle_alpha   90.00
_cell.angle_beta   90.00
_cell.angle_gamma   90.00
#
_symmetry.space_group_name_H-M   'P 1'
#
loop_
_entity.id
_entity.type
_entity.pdbx_description
1 polymer ?
#
loop_
_entity_poly.entity_id
_entity_poly.type
_entity_poly.pdbx_seq_one_letter_code
_entity_poly.pdbx_strand_id
1 'polypeptide(L)'
;MSGAKSAQVVGDMNATTAKLTSIRTYADKINEDNAASISPEDPYAPLVPKKISLGLHDLNPLISTSLEHAGGMQEVPAGPEGETIYEAFRDYVKAYRDLLEILTARVTEFSTFPIVGSHIANPLRSQDSMNVALWLTIKGKVPSKSTDFENQGESLRDTMEEAIEAHSGELYS
;
A
#
# COMPACT_ATOMS: atom_id res chain seq x y z
N MET A 1 5.71 -0.53 -29.53
CA MET A 1 4.72 -1.08 -28.58
C MET A 1 4.98 -0.67 -27.12
N SER A 2 5.99 0.18 -26.84
CA SER A 2 6.34 0.70 -25.50
C SER A 2 5.17 1.29 -24.70
N GLY A 3 4.44 2.28 -25.26
CA GLY A 3 3.47 3.07 -24.49
C GLY A 3 2.25 2.31 -23.93
N ALA A 4 1.95 1.12 -24.44
CA ALA A 4 0.85 0.30 -23.92
C ALA A 4 1.16 -0.24 -22.51
N LYS A 5 2.42 -0.60 -22.22
CA LYS A 5 2.83 -1.08 -20.90
C LYS A 5 2.94 0.04 -19.88
N SER A 6 3.47 1.20 -20.27
CA SER A 6 3.50 2.38 -19.41
C SER A 6 2.11 2.82 -18.95
N ALA A 7 1.13 2.84 -19.87
CA ALA A 7 -0.25 3.16 -19.54
C ALA A 7 -0.90 2.12 -18.61
N GLN A 8 -0.56 0.83 -18.76
CA GLN A 8 -1.01 -0.22 -17.85
C GLN A 8 -0.46 0.01 -16.44
N VAL A 9 0.83 0.29 -16.31
CA VAL A 9 1.48 0.56 -15.01
C VAL A 9 0.83 1.75 -14.28
N VAL A 10 0.53 2.83 -15.00
CA VAL A 10 -0.24 3.97 -14.46
C VAL A 10 -1.64 3.55 -14.01
N GLY A 11 -2.34 2.75 -14.83
CA GLY A 11 -3.66 2.21 -14.50
C GLY A 11 -3.66 1.34 -13.24
N ASP A 12 -2.65 0.48 -13.09
CA ASP A 12 -2.51 -0.41 -11.93
C ASP A 12 -2.20 0.38 -10.66
N MET A 13 -1.33 1.38 -10.74
CA MET A 13 -1.06 2.29 -9.62
C MET A 13 -2.34 3.02 -9.19
N ASN A 14 -3.11 3.56 -10.14
CA ASN A 14 -4.38 4.23 -9.84
C ASN A 14 -5.42 3.28 -9.23
N ALA A 15 -5.51 2.03 -9.71
CA ALA A 15 -6.38 1.02 -9.11
C ALA A 15 -5.97 0.69 -7.67
N THR A 16 -4.67 0.60 -7.42
CA THR A 16 -4.14 0.37 -6.08
C THR A 16 -4.40 1.56 -5.15
N THR A 17 -4.18 2.80 -5.64
CA THR A 17 -4.53 4.05 -4.95
C THR A 17 -6.02 4.10 -4.55
N ALA A 18 -6.91 3.69 -5.45
CA ALA A 18 -8.34 3.64 -5.16
C ALA A 18 -8.66 2.61 -4.05
N LYS A 19 -8.03 1.43 -4.09
CA LYS A 19 -8.19 0.40 -3.05
C LYS A 19 -7.65 0.88 -1.70
N LEU A 20 -6.47 1.51 -1.67
CA LEU A 20 -5.89 2.13 -0.47
C LEU A 20 -6.83 3.15 0.17
N THR A 21 -7.41 4.04 -0.66
CA THR A 21 -8.38 5.04 -0.20
C THR A 21 -9.65 4.38 0.39
N SER A 22 -10.11 3.28 -0.21
CA SER A 22 -11.22 2.50 0.33
C SER A 22 -10.89 1.86 1.69
N ILE A 23 -9.69 1.29 1.83
CA ILE A 23 -9.22 0.71 3.10
C ILE A 23 -9.13 1.80 4.17
N ARG A 24 -8.57 2.96 3.82
CA ARG A 24 -8.46 4.13 4.69
C ARG A 24 -9.82 4.55 5.24
N THR A 25 -10.87 4.52 4.43
CA THR A 25 -12.23 4.85 4.89
C THR A 25 -12.72 3.96 6.05
N TYR A 26 -12.22 2.72 6.14
CA TYR A 26 -12.46 1.84 7.29
C TYR A 26 -11.52 2.17 8.45
N ALA A 27 -10.23 2.41 8.16
CA ALA A 27 -9.23 2.76 9.17
C ALA A 27 -9.56 4.07 9.90
N ASP A 28 -10.11 5.08 9.21
CA ASP A 28 -10.56 6.33 9.80
C ASP A 28 -11.71 6.15 10.81
N LYS A 29 -12.47 5.05 10.68
CA LYS A 29 -13.64 4.78 11.51
C LYS A 29 -13.34 3.90 12.71
N ILE A 30 -12.19 3.25 12.79
CA ILE A 30 -11.90 2.34 13.90
C ILE A 30 -11.88 3.11 15.23
N ASN A 31 -12.48 2.55 16.26
CA ASN A 31 -12.45 3.02 17.65
C ASN A 31 -12.63 1.82 18.59
N GLU A 32 -12.49 2.02 19.90
CA GLU A 32 -12.61 0.94 20.89
C GLU A 32 -13.97 0.20 20.79
N ASP A 33 -15.06 0.93 20.56
CA ASP A 33 -16.40 0.35 20.47
C ASP A 33 -16.54 -0.60 19.28
N ASN A 34 -16.05 -0.21 18.09
CA ASN A 34 -16.21 -0.97 16.84
C ASN A 34 -15.03 -1.88 16.49
N ALA A 35 -13.93 -1.78 17.23
CA ALA A 35 -12.86 -2.75 17.19
C ALA A 35 -13.32 -4.11 17.72
N ALA A 36 -14.14 -4.11 18.79
CA ALA A 36 -14.61 -5.30 19.50
C ALA A 36 -16.04 -5.76 19.13
N SER A 37 -16.89 -4.90 18.58
CA SER A 37 -18.33 -5.20 18.47
C SER A 37 -18.71 -6.07 17.28
N ILE A 38 -19.35 -7.19 17.57
CA ILE A 38 -20.22 -7.92 16.64
C ILE A 38 -21.47 -7.05 16.48
N SER A 39 -21.78 -6.57 15.27
CA SER A 39 -23.04 -5.88 15.04
C SER A 39 -24.20 -6.82 15.39
N PRO A 40 -25.15 -6.42 16.27
CA PRO A 40 -26.34 -7.23 16.53
C PRO A 40 -27.20 -7.44 15.28
N GLU A 41 -27.11 -6.49 14.34
CA GLU A 41 -27.90 -6.46 13.10
C GLU A 41 -27.27 -7.31 11.98
N ASP A 42 -25.96 -7.56 12.06
CA ASP A 42 -25.27 -8.47 11.15
C ASP A 42 -24.07 -9.12 11.86
N PRO A 43 -24.27 -10.29 12.52
CA PRO A 43 -23.20 -11.00 13.20
C PRO A 43 -22.15 -11.59 12.23
N TYR A 44 -22.39 -11.49 10.92
CA TYR A 44 -21.50 -11.93 9.86
C TYR A 44 -20.79 -10.77 9.14
N ALA A 45 -21.18 -9.51 9.39
CA ALA A 45 -20.48 -8.34 8.87
C ALA A 45 -19.02 -8.37 9.35
N PRO A 46 -18.03 -8.26 8.45
CA PRO A 46 -16.64 -8.25 8.87
C PRO A 46 -16.39 -7.02 9.75
N LEU A 47 -15.85 -7.25 10.95
CA LEU A 47 -15.37 -6.23 11.87
C LEU A 47 -14.46 -5.24 11.14
N VAL A 48 -14.38 -3.99 11.59
CA VAL A 48 -13.51 -2.97 10.97
C VAL A 48 -12.07 -3.48 10.79
N PRO A 49 -11.43 -4.11 11.80
CA PRO A 49 -10.13 -4.76 11.64
C PRO A 49 -10.07 -5.82 10.54
N LYS A 50 -11.11 -6.65 10.42
CA LYS A 50 -11.19 -7.70 9.39
C LYS A 50 -11.32 -7.10 7.99
N LYS A 51 -12.09 -6.03 7.82
CA LYS A 51 -12.20 -5.31 6.54
C LYS A 51 -10.85 -4.71 6.10
N ILE A 52 -10.11 -4.16 7.05
CA ILE A 52 -8.77 -3.62 6.82
C ILE A 52 -7.81 -4.74 6.42
N SER A 53 -7.72 -5.82 7.22
CA SER A 53 -6.82 -6.95 6.93
C SER A 53 -7.11 -7.60 5.57
N LEU A 54 -8.38 -7.89 5.26
CA LEU A 54 -8.77 -8.41 3.94
C LEU A 54 -8.42 -7.42 2.83
N GLY A 55 -8.70 -6.13 3.05
CA GLY A 55 -8.36 -5.08 2.10
C GLY A 55 -6.87 -5.01 1.80
N LEU A 56 -6.02 -5.12 2.84
CA LEU A 56 -4.57 -5.20 2.67
C LEU A 56 -4.17 -6.45 1.89
N HIS A 57 -4.72 -7.62 2.20
CA HIS A 57 -4.47 -8.84 1.41
C HIS A 57 -4.84 -8.68 -0.07
N ASP A 58 -5.94 -8.00 -0.37
CA ASP A 58 -6.38 -7.73 -1.75
C ASP A 58 -5.46 -6.77 -2.52
N LEU A 59 -4.58 -6.01 -1.84
CA LEU A 59 -3.60 -5.16 -2.54
C LEU A 59 -2.49 -5.98 -3.20
N ASN A 60 -2.13 -7.14 -2.64
CA ASN A 60 -1.04 -7.97 -3.15
C ASN A 60 -1.15 -8.29 -4.65
N PRO A 61 -2.30 -8.80 -5.17
CA PRO A 61 -2.43 -9.05 -6.60
C PRO A 61 -2.36 -7.77 -7.45
N LEU A 62 -2.79 -6.61 -6.94
CA LEU A 62 -2.69 -5.34 -7.67
C LEU A 62 -1.24 -4.89 -7.84
N ILE A 63 -0.46 -4.96 -6.76
CA ILE A 63 0.97 -4.59 -6.78
C ILE A 63 1.76 -5.59 -7.63
N SER A 64 1.46 -6.89 -7.50
CA SER A 64 2.06 -7.93 -8.35
C SER A 64 1.80 -7.67 -9.83
N THR A 65 0.56 -7.30 -10.19
CA THR A 65 0.20 -6.96 -11.58
C THR A 65 0.97 -5.72 -12.06
N SER A 66 1.05 -4.68 -11.23
CA SER A 66 1.82 -3.47 -11.55
C SER A 66 3.30 -3.79 -11.78
N LEU A 67 3.90 -4.64 -10.94
CA LEU A 67 5.28 -5.09 -11.06
C LEU A 67 5.52 -5.89 -12.34
N GLU A 68 4.63 -6.82 -12.69
CA GLU A 68 4.71 -7.59 -13.94
C GLU A 68 4.66 -6.66 -15.16
N HIS A 69 3.75 -5.68 -15.15
CA HIS A 69 3.66 -4.69 -16.22
C HIS A 69 4.88 -3.78 -16.29
N ALA A 70 5.44 -3.36 -15.14
CA ALA A 70 6.66 -2.56 -15.06
C ALA A 70 7.87 -3.33 -15.61
N GLY A 71 7.99 -4.62 -15.31
CA GLY A 71 9.04 -5.49 -15.86
C GLY A 71 9.00 -5.57 -17.39
N GLY A 72 7.80 -5.51 -17.97
CA GLY A 72 7.57 -5.50 -19.42
C GLY A 72 7.74 -4.14 -20.12
N MET A 73 7.96 -3.05 -19.38
CA MET A 73 8.18 -1.73 -19.98
C MET A 73 9.49 -1.69 -20.77
N GLN A 74 9.51 -0.92 -21.85
CA GLN A 74 10.76 -0.45 -22.45
C GLN A 74 11.25 0.78 -21.69
N GLU A 75 12.48 1.20 -21.94
CA GLU A 75 12.94 2.49 -21.43
C GLU A 75 12.05 3.62 -21.97
N VAL A 76 11.65 4.51 -21.08
CA VAL A 76 10.80 5.68 -21.35
C VAL A 76 11.71 6.90 -21.45
N PRO A 77 11.82 7.52 -22.63
CA PRO A 77 12.59 8.75 -22.82
C PRO A 77 12.08 9.89 -21.94
N ALA A 78 12.93 10.88 -21.69
CA ALA A 78 12.51 12.11 -21.02
C ALA A 78 11.33 12.76 -21.78
N GLY A 79 10.26 13.08 -21.06
CA GLY A 79 9.07 13.68 -21.65
C GLY A 79 7.81 13.45 -20.83
N PRO A 80 6.63 13.82 -21.38
CA PRO A 80 5.35 13.77 -20.68
C PRO A 80 4.96 12.39 -20.14
N GLU A 81 5.34 11.31 -20.84
CA GLU A 81 5.07 9.94 -20.42
C GLU A 81 5.77 9.60 -19.10
N GLY A 82 7.05 9.96 -18.97
CA GLY A 82 7.81 9.78 -17.73
C GLY A 82 7.24 10.58 -16.56
N GLU A 83 6.77 11.81 -16.81
CA GLU A 83 6.08 12.62 -15.80
C GLU A 83 4.77 11.96 -15.35
N THR A 84 3.98 11.44 -16.29
CA THR A 84 2.70 10.78 -15.98
C THR A 84 2.91 9.55 -15.09
N ILE A 85 3.94 8.74 -15.37
CA ILE A 85 4.28 7.58 -14.54
C ILE A 85 4.72 8.03 -13.15
N TYR A 86 5.53 9.09 -13.08
CA TYR A 86 6.00 9.62 -11.80
C TYR A 86 4.86 10.19 -10.94
N GLU A 87 3.95 10.97 -11.53
CA GLU A 87 2.79 11.51 -10.82
C GLU A 87 1.90 10.40 -10.27
N ALA A 88 1.63 9.35 -11.06
CA ALA A 88 0.88 8.18 -10.61
C ALA A 88 1.58 7.47 -9.44
N PHE A 89 2.91 7.33 -9.50
CA PHE A 89 3.68 6.72 -8.41
C PHE A 89 3.70 7.58 -7.15
N ARG A 90 3.85 8.90 -7.28
CA ARG A 90 3.77 9.83 -6.15
C ARG A 90 2.42 9.75 -5.45
N ASP A 91 1.32 9.72 -6.21
CA ASP A 91 -0.03 9.65 -5.65
C ASP A 91 -0.30 8.28 -5.00
N TYR A 92 0.23 7.21 -5.60
CA TYR A 92 0.29 5.87 -5.03
C TYR A 92 1.02 5.82 -3.68
N VAL A 93 2.25 6.36 -3.62
CA VAL A 93 3.05 6.44 -2.40
C VAL A 93 2.32 7.25 -1.33
N LYS A 94 1.75 8.40 -1.70
CA LYS A 94 0.98 9.23 -0.79
C LYS A 94 -0.20 8.46 -0.19
N ALA A 95 -1.00 7.77 -1.00
CA ALA A 95 -2.16 7.02 -0.51
C ALA A 95 -1.76 5.88 0.43
N TYR A 96 -0.63 5.22 0.18
CA TYR A 96 -0.06 4.24 1.10
C TYR A 96 0.31 4.88 2.42
N ARG A 97 1.12 5.94 2.38
CA ARG A 97 1.59 6.62 3.59
C ARG A 97 0.44 7.13 4.45
N ASP A 98 -0.53 7.81 3.83
CA ASP A 98 -1.74 8.28 4.52
C ASP A 98 -2.47 7.11 5.25
N LEU A 99 -2.56 5.92 4.63
CA LEU A 99 -3.15 4.74 5.27
C LEU A 99 -2.27 4.20 6.41
N LEU A 100 -0.98 4.05 6.18
CA LEU A 100 -0.03 3.48 7.15
C LEU A 100 0.06 4.36 8.40
N GLU A 101 0.14 5.68 8.24
CA GLU A 101 0.13 6.65 9.34
C GLU A 101 -1.12 6.47 10.24
N ILE A 102 -2.29 6.25 9.65
CA ILE A 102 -3.53 5.97 10.40
C ILE A 102 -3.47 4.61 11.11
N LEU A 103 -2.99 3.56 10.44
CA LEU A 103 -2.89 2.23 11.03
C LEU A 103 -1.90 2.21 12.20
N THR A 104 -0.78 2.91 12.08
CA THR A 104 0.22 3.07 13.15
C THR A 104 -0.35 3.84 14.33
N ALA A 105 -1.01 4.99 14.07
CA ALA A 105 -1.61 5.82 15.12
C ALA A 105 -2.70 5.11 15.94
N ARG A 106 -3.31 4.04 15.38
CA ARG A 106 -4.44 3.32 15.97
C ARG A 106 -4.11 1.89 16.37
N VAL A 107 -2.82 1.59 16.54
CA VAL A 107 -2.33 0.24 16.86
C VAL A 107 -2.98 -0.34 18.12
N THR A 108 -3.31 0.49 19.10
CA THR A 108 -3.97 0.10 20.35
C THR A 108 -5.38 -0.47 20.13
N GLU A 109 -6.13 0.11 19.20
CA GLU A 109 -7.46 -0.34 18.85
C GLU A 109 -7.43 -1.72 18.18
N PHE A 110 -6.35 -2.05 17.48
CA PHE A 110 -6.10 -3.39 16.92
C PHE A 110 -5.61 -4.40 17.96
N SER A 111 -4.99 -3.96 19.05
CA SER A 111 -4.43 -4.84 20.10
C SER A 111 -5.47 -5.53 20.98
N THR A 112 -6.71 -5.03 20.99
CA THR A 112 -7.84 -5.63 21.73
C THR A 112 -8.29 -6.98 21.15
N PHE A 113 -7.86 -7.32 19.93
CA PHE A 113 -8.08 -8.62 19.30
C PHE A 113 -6.77 -9.44 19.29
N PRO A 114 -6.68 -10.59 19.99
CA PRO A 114 -5.43 -11.34 20.25
C PRO A 114 -4.61 -11.82 19.04
N ILE A 115 -5.06 -11.62 17.79
CA ILE A 115 -4.43 -12.15 16.58
C ILE A 115 -4.23 -11.07 15.49
N VAL A 116 -4.78 -9.85 15.68
CA VAL A 116 -4.92 -8.88 14.57
C VAL A 116 -3.61 -8.22 14.16
N GLY A 117 -2.66 -8.00 15.07
CA GLY A 117 -1.35 -7.44 14.72
C GLY A 117 -0.66 -8.22 13.58
N SER A 118 -0.63 -9.56 13.68
CA SER A 118 -0.09 -10.42 12.61
C SER A 118 -0.88 -10.36 11.30
N HIS A 119 -2.20 -10.14 11.38
CA HIS A 119 -3.10 -10.01 10.23
C HIS A 119 -2.98 -8.66 9.52
N ILE A 120 -2.28 -7.69 10.12
CA ILE A 120 -1.89 -6.42 9.49
C ILE A 120 -0.42 -6.49 9.06
N ALA A 121 0.49 -6.91 9.94
CA ALA A 121 1.92 -6.94 9.66
C ALA A 121 2.31 -7.87 8.50
N ASN A 122 1.70 -9.06 8.39
CA ASN A 122 2.06 -10.02 7.34
C ASN A 122 1.76 -9.53 5.91
N PRO A 123 0.56 -9.02 5.58
CA PRO A 123 0.34 -8.43 4.27
C PRO A 123 1.24 -7.21 4.04
N LEU A 124 1.50 -6.36 5.04
CA LEU A 124 2.41 -5.22 4.90
C LEU A 124 3.85 -5.65 4.57
N ARG A 125 4.40 -6.68 5.23
CA ARG A 125 5.72 -7.24 4.87
C ARG A 125 5.79 -7.73 3.43
N SER A 126 4.74 -8.43 2.97
CA SER A 126 4.67 -8.85 1.57
C SER A 126 4.66 -7.64 0.64
N GLN A 127 3.87 -6.63 0.97
CA GLN A 127 3.74 -5.42 0.16
C GLN A 127 5.02 -4.62 0.12
N ASP A 128 5.75 -4.49 1.22
CA ASP A 128 7.03 -3.78 1.28
C ASP A 128 8.02 -4.35 0.25
N SER A 129 8.24 -5.67 0.28
CA SER A 129 9.14 -6.32 -0.68
C SER A 129 8.72 -6.11 -2.16
N MET A 130 7.41 -6.14 -2.45
CA MET A 130 6.88 -5.91 -3.80
C MET A 130 6.97 -4.44 -4.21
N ASN A 131 6.76 -3.51 -3.29
CA ASN A 131 6.90 -2.08 -3.51
C ASN A 131 8.34 -1.70 -3.82
N VAL A 132 9.28 -2.25 -3.05
CA VAL A 132 10.72 -2.09 -3.31
C VAL A 132 11.08 -2.57 -4.71
N ALA A 133 10.64 -3.77 -5.08
CA ALA A 133 10.85 -4.28 -6.43
C ALA A 133 10.22 -3.39 -7.51
N LEU A 134 9.00 -2.88 -7.26
CA LEU A 134 8.26 -2.05 -8.20
C LEU A 134 8.98 -0.73 -8.47
N TRP A 135 9.32 0.04 -7.43
CA TRP A 135 9.93 1.36 -7.63
C TRP A 135 11.35 1.25 -8.19
N LEU A 136 12.14 0.24 -7.80
CA LEU A 136 13.44 -0.03 -8.40
C LEU A 136 13.31 -0.38 -9.89
N THR A 137 12.29 -1.16 -10.26
CA THR A 137 12.01 -1.50 -11.66
C THR A 137 11.64 -0.25 -12.45
N ILE A 138 10.67 0.55 -11.98
CA ILE A 138 10.24 1.78 -12.66
C ILE A 138 11.38 2.79 -12.77
N LYS A 139 12.18 2.97 -11.71
CA LYS A 139 13.39 3.81 -11.72
C LYS A 139 14.33 3.44 -12.87
N GLY A 140 14.54 2.14 -13.10
CA GLY A 140 15.36 1.65 -14.21
C GLY A 140 14.74 1.85 -15.59
N LYS A 141 13.41 1.99 -15.68
CA LYS A 141 12.68 2.22 -16.94
C LYS A 141 12.47 3.68 -17.27
N VAL A 142 12.53 4.58 -16.29
CA VAL A 142 12.32 6.03 -16.48
C VAL A 142 13.53 6.81 -15.94
N PRO A 143 14.70 6.76 -16.62
CA PRO A 143 15.95 7.30 -16.07
C PRO A 143 15.89 8.79 -15.71
N SER A 144 15.10 9.56 -16.47
CA SER A 144 14.91 11.00 -16.27
C SER A 144 14.28 11.39 -14.92
N LYS A 145 13.66 10.43 -14.22
CA LYS A 145 13.00 10.60 -12.91
C LYS A 145 13.57 9.67 -11.83
N SER A 146 14.72 9.06 -12.10
CA SER A 146 15.28 7.99 -11.26
C SER A 146 15.46 8.41 -9.79
N THR A 147 15.99 9.59 -9.53
CA THR A 147 16.15 10.15 -8.18
C THR A 147 14.81 10.43 -7.50
N ASP A 148 13.82 10.90 -8.25
CA ASP A 148 12.49 11.17 -7.70
C ASP A 148 11.78 9.88 -7.28
N PHE A 149 11.87 8.82 -8.11
CA PHE A 149 11.36 7.49 -7.76
C PHE A 149 12.04 6.90 -6.53
N GLU A 150 13.36 7.06 -6.41
CA GLU A 150 14.12 6.60 -5.24
C GLU A 150 13.68 7.31 -3.96
N ASN A 151 13.57 8.64 -3.98
CA ASN A 151 13.13 9.40 -2.80
C ASN A 151 11.71 9.01 -2.35
N GLN A 152 10.80 8.82 -3.30
CA GLN A 152 9.43 8.38 -3.00
C GLN A 152 9.39 6.91 -2.52
N GLY A 153 10.20 6.04 -3.13
CA GLY A 153 10.31 4.63 -2.76
C GLY A 153 10.88 4.41 -1.37
N GLU A 154 11.96 5.11 -1.01
CA GLU A 154 12.55 5.06 0.34
C GLU A 154 11.58 5.63 1.38
N SER A 155 10.93 6.77 1.09
CA SER A 155 9.92 7.33 2.00
C SER A 155 8.75 6.37 2.26
N LEU A 156 8.32 5.62 1.24
CA LEU A 156 7.29 4.60 1.41
C LEU A 156 7.79 3.46 2.29
N ARG A 157 9.00 2.97 2.01
CA ARG A 157 9.63 1.88 2.74
C ARG A 157 9.76 2.20 4.23
N ASP A 158 10.30 3.37 4.58
CA ASP A 158 10.43 3.80 5.98
C ASP A 158 9.06 3.77 6.69
N THR A 159 8.02 4.29 6.04
CA THR A 159 6.65 4.31 6.59
C THR A 159 6.08 2.89 6.75
N MET A 160 6.40 1.97 5.82
CA MET A 160 5.99 0.57 5.91
C MET A 160 6.71 -0.15 7.05
N GLU A 161 8.01 0.06 7.21
CA GLU A 161 8.82 -0.51 8.30
C GLU A 161 8.24 -0.09 9.66
N GLU A 162 7.95 1.21 9.86
CA GLU A 162 7.31 1.72 11.08
C GLU A 162 5.94 1.05 11.36
N ALA A 163 5.09 0.94 10.34
CA ALA A 163 3.78 0.30 10.49
C ALA A 163 3.88 -1.21 10.77
N ILE A 164 4.82 -1.90 10.12
CA ILE A 164 5.08 -3.32 10.36
C ILE A 164 5.54 -3.51 11.81
N GLU A 165 6.49 -2.71 12.28
CA GLU A 165 7.03 -2.81 13.65
C GLU A 165 5.92 -2.59 14.69
N ALA A 166 5.11 -1.54 14.50
CA ALA A 166 3.98 -1.23 15.37
C ALA A 166 2.99 -2.41 15.48
N HIS A 167 2.63 -3.04 14.35
CA HIS A 167 1.65 -4.13 14.32
C HIS A 167 2.26 -5.51 14.63
N SER A 168 3.58 -5.66 14.61
CA SER A 168 4.26 -6.91 14.97
C SER A 168 4.44 -7.09 16.47
N GLY A 169 4.26 -6.02 17.25
CA GLY A 169 4.52 -6.02 18.69
C GLY A 169 6.02 -5.98 19.05
N GLU A 170 6.88 -5.68 18.07
CA GLU A 170 8.34 -5.61 18.24
C GLU A 170 8.78 -4.35 19.01
N LEU A 171 7.91 -3.33 19.12
CA LEU A 171 8.14 -2.11 19.94
C LEU A 171 8.21 -2.35 21.47
N TYR A 172 8.00 -3.58 21.95
CA TYR A 172 7.98 -3.92 23.39
C TYR A 172 9.01 -4.97 23.83
N SER A 173 10.04 -5.27 23.02
CA SER A 173 11.14 -6.17 23.42
C SER A 173 12.39 -5.44 23.87
#